data_AF-A0AA39P437-F1
#
_entry.id   AF-A0AA39P437-F1
#
_cell.length_a   1.000
_cell.length_b   1.000
_cell.length_c   1.000
_cell.angle_alpha   90.00
_cell.angle_beta   90.00
_cell.angle_gamma   90.00
#
_symmetry.space_group_name_H-M   'P 1'
#
loop_
_entity.id
_entity.type
_entity.pdbx_description
1 polymer ?
#
loop_
_entity_poly.entity_id
_entity_poly.type
_entity_poly.pdbx_seq_one_letter_code
_entity_poly.pdbx_strand_id
1 'polypeptide(L)' 'MVIRDVRTRWNWTYCMIKHGLELRDAINHWTITVDKGRFEDLKIKNSEWDDLEKIAGILKV' A
#
# COMPACT_ATOMS: atom_id res chain seq x y z
N MET A 1 24.07 -14.40 -4.03
CA MET A 1 23.71 -12.97 -3.99
C MET A 1 22.68 -12.70 -5.08
N VAL A 2 21.38 -12.86 -4.76
CA VAL A 2 20.25 -12.80 -5.72
C VAL A 2 19.67 -11.38 -5.75
N ILE A 3 20.54 -10.36 -5.79
CA ILE A 3 20.19 -8.96 -5.48
C ILE A 3 19.76 -8.16 -6.72
N ARG A 4 19.82 -8.71 -7.94
CA ARG A 4 19.66 -7.88 -9.16
C ARG A 4 18.51 -8.24 -10.10
N ASP A 5 17.76 -9.31 -9.84
CA ASP A 5 16.79 -9.82 -10.82
C ASP A 5 15.43 -9.12 -10.85
N VAL A 6 15.19 -8.11 -10.01
CA VAL A 6 13.86 -7.50 -9.97
C VAL A 6 13.87 -5.98 -9.91
N ARG A 7 14.82 -5.37 -10.63
CA ARG A 7 14.93 -3.91 -10.84
C ARG A 7 13.62 -3.25 -11.29
N THR A 8 12.71 -4.02 -11.90
CA THR A 8 11.37 -3.56 -12.29
C THR A 8 10.30 -4.00 -11.28
N ARG A 9 10.04 -5.30 -11.05
CA ARG A 9 8.87 -5.70 -10.26
C ARG A 9 8.88 -5.21 -8.81
N TRP A 10 10.05 -5.18 -8.14
CA TRP A 10 10.11 -4.73 -6.75
C TRP A 10 10.06 -3.20 -6.65
N ASN A 11 10.55 -2.49 -7.68
CA ASN A 11 10.36 -1.04 -7.80
C ASN A 11 8.88 -0.69 -8.04
N TRP A 12 8.16 -1.45 -8.86
CA TRP A 12 6.72 -1.25 -9.06
C TRP A 12 5.96 -1.48 -7.74
N THR A 13 6.30 -2.53 -6.99
CA THR A 13 5.73 -2.79 -5.67
C THR A 13 6.05 -1.67 -4.69
N TYR A 14 7.30 -1.20 -4.64
CA TYR A 14 7.70 -0.07 -3.80
C TYR A 14 6.94 1.21 -4.16
N CYS A 15 6.86 1.56 -5.45
CA CYS A 15 6.12 2.71 -5.94
C CYS A 15 4.63 2.60 -5.64
N MET A 16 4.03 1.41 -5.81
CA MET A 16 2.63 1.16 -5.49
C MET A 16 2.35 1.34 -4.00
N ILE A 17 3.19 0.76 -3.12
CA ILE A 17 3.04 0.91 -1.67
C ILE A 17 3.20 2.37 -1.27
N LYS A 18 4.24 3.05 -1.78
CA LYS A 18 4.48 4.46 -1.49
C LYS A 18 3.28 5.33 -1.90
N HIS A 19 2.75 5.12 -3.10
CA HIS A 19 1.59 5.87 -3.57
C HIS A 19 0.33 5.55 -2.76
N GLY A 20 0.14 4.29 -2.38
CA GLY A 20 -0.95 3.88 -1.48
C GLY A 20 -0.85 4.54 -0.10
N LEU A 21 0.36 4.67 0.46
CA LEU A 21 0.59 5.39 1.72
C LEU A 21 0.29 6.90 1.60
N GLU A 22 0.69 7.53 0.49
CA GLU A 22 0.37 8.93 0.19
C GLU A 22 -1.15 9.16 0.09
N LEU A 23 -1.89 8.17 -0.43
CA LEU A 23 -3.34 8.23 -0.61
C LEU A 23 -4.14 7.57 0.53
N ARG A 24 -3.50 7.18 1.64
CA ARG A 24 -4.11 6.40 2.74
C ARG A 24 -5.46 6.96 3.18
N ASP A 25 -5.51 8.26 3.46
CA ASP A 25 -6.73 8.91 3.95
C ASP A 25 -7.84 8.94 2.90
N ALA A 26 -7.47 9.17 1.64
CA ALA A 26 -8.42 9.15 0.52
C ALA A 26 -8.98 7.74 0.29
N ILE A 27 -8.14 6.71 0.35
CA ILE A 27 -8.54 5.30 0.20
C ILE A 27 -9.47 4.88 1.36
N ASN A 28 -9.10 5.19 2.59
CA ASN A 28 -9.92 4.86 3.77
C ASN A 28 -11.26 5.60 3.79
N HIS A 29 -11.29 6.85 3.34
CA HIS A 29 -12.53 7.59 3.19
C HIS A 29 -13.38 7.02 2.06
N TRP A 30 -12.78 6.67 0.93
CA TRP A 30 -13.47 6.12 -0.24
C TRP A 30 -14.16 4.78 0.06
N THR A 31 -13.51 3.86 0.78
CA THR A 31 -14.08 2.54 1.12
C THR A 31 -15.34 2.63 1.99
N ILE A 32 -15.45 3.68 2.79
CA ILE A 32 -16.60 3.93 3.68
C ILE A 32 -17.71 4.70 2.95
N THR A 33 -17.35 5.61 2.04
CA THR A 33 -18.29 6.58 1.47
C THR A 33 -18.90 6.16 0.14
N VAL A 34 -18.20 5.34 -0.65
CA VAL A 34 -18.69 4.92 -1.96
C VAL A 34 -19.68 3.75 -1.83
N ASP A 35 -20.75 3.82 -2.63
CA ASP A 35 -21.78 2.79 -2.74
C ASP A 35 -22.35 2.37 -1.37
N LYS A 36 -22.55 3.36 -0.48
CA LYS A 36 -23.09 3.20 0.88
C LYS A 36 -22.31 2.20 1.76
N GLY A 37 -20.99 2.18 1.62
CA GLY A 37 -20.13 1.31 2.43
C GLY A 37 -20.02 -0.11 1.90
N ARG A 38 -20.43 -0.38 0.65
CA ARG A 38 -20.23 -1.70 0.00
C ARG A 38 -18.80 -2.23 0.07
N PHE A 39 -17.82 -1.33 0.14
CA PHE A 39 -16.40 -1.66 0.16
C PHE A 39 -15.78 -1.56 1.55
N GLU A 40 -16.58 -1.48 2.61
CA GLU A 40 -16.07 -1.38 3.99
C GLU A 40 -15.21 -2.61 4.37
N ASP A 41 -15.54 -3.78 3.84
CA ASP A 41 -14.75 -5.02 4.02
C ASP A 41 -13.35 -4.95 3.39
N LEU A 42 -13.14 -4.04 2.43
CA LEU A 42 -11.86 -3.78 1.78
C LEU A 42 -11.03 -2.72 2.52
N LYS A 43 -11.55 -2.19 3.64
CA LYS A 43 -10.83 -1.21 4.45
C LYS A 43 -9.60 -1.86 5.07
N ILE A 44 -8.44 -1.31 4.71
CA ILE A 44 -7.16 -1.68 5.28
C ILE A 44 -7.08 -1.14 6.72
N LYS A 45 -6.76 -2.03 7.67
CA LYS A 45 -6.60 -1.68 9.08
C LYS A 45 -5.35 -0.83 9.28
N ASN A 46 -5.35 -0.02 10.34
CA ASN A 46 -4.18 0.78 10.70
C ASN A 46 -2.90 -0.07 10.86
N SER A 47 -3.01 -1.26 11.46
CA SER A 47 -1.87 -2.18 11.59
C SER A 47 -1.32 -2.66 10.24
N GLU A 48 -2.20 -2.86 9.25
CA GLU A 48 -1.80 -3.27 7.90
C GLU A 48 -1.12 -2.13 7.14
N TRP A 49 -1.56 -0.88 7.37
CA TRP A 49 -0.84 0.31 6.89
C TRP A 49 0.55 0.43 7.51
N ASP A 50 0.68 0.17 8.81
CA ASP A 50 1.97 0.20 9.51
C ASP A 50 2.91 -0.91 8.97
N ASP A 51 2.38 -2.08 8.63
CA ASP A 51 3.15 -3.15 8.00
C ASP A 51 3.58 -2.78 6.57
N LEU A 52 2.72 -2.12 5.79
CA LEU A 52 3.08 -1.59 4.48
C LEU A 52 4.22 -0.57 4.56
N GLU A 53 4.24 0.28 5.59
CA GLU A 53 5.33 1.24 5.81
C GLU A 53 6.66 0.53 6.11
N LYS A 54 6.65 -0.51 6.95
CA LYS A 54 7.83 -1.35 7.21
C LYS A 54 8.34 -2.02 5.94
N ILE A 55 7.42 -2.60 5.15
CA ILE A 55 7.76 -3.25 3.87
C ILE A 55 8.36 -2.23 2.90
N ALA A 56 7.77 -1.04 2.78
CA ALA A 56 8.32 0.03 1.95
C ALA A 56 9.73 0.44 2.40
N GLY A 57 10.01 0.47 3.71
CA GLY A 57 11.34 0.71 4.26
C GLY A 57 12.37 -0.34 3.85
N ILE A 58 11.99 -1.62 3.83
CA ILE A 58 12.86 -2.72 3.38
C ILE A 58 13.10 -2.66 1.87
N LEU A 59 12.07 -2.28 1.10
CA LEU A 59 12.13 -2.18 -0.35
C LEU A 59 12.77 -0.88 -0.86
N LYS A 60 13.06 0.08 0.03
CA LYS A 60 13.69 1.35 -0.32
C LYS A 60 15.15 1.11 -0.74
N VAL A 61 15.40 1.15 -2.05
CA VAL A 61 16.72 1.05 -2.69
C VAL A 61 17.30 2.44 -2.95
#